data_AF-A0A1G3D0H1-F1
#
_entry.id   AF-A0A1G3D0H1-F1
#
_cell.length_a   1.000
_cell.length_b   1.000
_cell.length_c   1.000
_cell.angle_alpha   90.00
_cell.angle_beta   90.00
_cell.angle_gamma   90.00
#
_symmetry.space_group_name_H-M   'P 1'
#
loop_
_entity.id
_entity.type
_entity.pdbx_description
1 polymer ?
#
loop_
_entity_poly.entity_id
_entity_poly.type
_entity_poly.pdbx_seq_one_letter_code
_entity_poly.pdbx_strand_id
1 'polypeptide(L)' 'MEEAKLEFSHEALVVIGKKAFEKKTGARALRSIFENFMLDAMYHLPSNKGESSFLVTPAVVRGEVPLLAQKYRKTA' A
#
# COMPACT_ATOMS: atom_id res chain seq x y z
N MET A 1 -16.29 -10.56 5.33
CA MET A 1 -15.21 -10.36 4.36
C MET A 1 -15.15 -8.86 4.13
N GLU A 2 -14.02 -8.24 4.44
CA GLU A 2 -13.84 -6.80 4.29
C GLU A 2 -13.63 -6.46 2.82
N GLU A 3 -14.34 -5.46 2.30
CA GLU A 3 -14.18 -4.97 0.94
C GLU A 3 -13.24 -3.76 0.94
N ALA A 4 -11.98 -3.99 0.56
CA ALA A 4 -10.99 -2.93 0.38
C ALA A 4 -10.41 -2.97 -1.03
N LYS A 5 -10.24 -1.80 -1.63
CA LYS A 5 -9.61 -1.61 -2.93
C LYS A 5 -8.25 -0.96 -2.75
N LEU A 6 -7.23 -1.55 -3.35
CA LEU A 6 -5.88 -1.01 -3.36
C LEU A 6 -5.47 -0.74 -4.80
N GLU A 7 -5.16 0.52 -5.10
CA GLU A 7 -4.68 0.95 -6.40
C GLU A 7 -3.23 1.43 -6.29
N PHE A 8 -2.44 1.19 -7.34
CA PHE A 8 -1.03 1.57 -7.37
C PHE A 8 -0.82 2.57 -8.49
N SER A 9 -0.19 3.70 -8.16
CA SER A 9 0.39 4.57 -9.17
C SER A 9 1.52 3.86 -9.92
N HIS A 10 1.74 4.23 -11.18
CA HIS A 10 2.80 3.62 -12.00
C HIS A 10 4.18 3.82 -11.36
N GLU A 11 4.42 4.99 -10.81
CA GLU A 11 5.66 5.37 -10.13
C GLU A 11 5.89 4.54 -8.86
N ALA A 12 4.81 4.20 -8.13
CA ALA A 12 4.92 3.33 -6.96
C ALA A 12 5.41 1.92 -7.37
N LEU A 13 4.89 1.37 -8.47
CA LEU A 13 5.34 0.06 -8.99
C LEU A 13 6.84 0.08 -9.33
N VAL A 14 7.31 1.16 -9.95
CA VAL A 14 8.75 1.34 -10.26
C VAL A 14 9.58 1.38 -8.97
N VAL A 15 9.16 2.10 -7.95
CA VAL A 15 9.88 2.19 -6.66
C VAL A 15 9.87 0.85 -5.93
N ILE A 16 8.75 0.11 -5.95
CA ILE A 16 8.64 -1.24 -5.38
C ILE A 16 9.66 -2.17 -6.06
N GLY A 17 9.72 -2.14 -7.40
CA GLY A 17 10.66 -2.95 -8.18
C GLY A 17 12.11 -2.65 -7.82
N LYS A 18 12.49 -1.37 -7.73
CA LYS A 18 13.85 -0.95 -7.31
C LYS A 18 14.19 -1.45 -5.90
N LYS A 19 13.30 -1.24 -4.93
CA LYS A 19 13.51 -1.72 -3.54
C LYS A 19 13.63 -3.25 -3.47
N ALA A 20 12.84 -3.98 -4.26
CA ALA A 20 12.90 -5.43 -4.30
C ALA A 20 14.22 -5.92 -4.90
N PHE A 21 14.70 -5.25 -5.95
CA PHE A 21 16.00 -5.53 -6.57
C PHE A 21 17.16 -5.29 -5.60
N GLU A 22 17.16 -4.15 -4.89
CA GLU A 22 18.18 -3.80 -3.89
C GLU A 22 18.28 -4.81 -2.75
N LYS A 23 17.15 -5.41 -2.34
CA LYS A 23 17.09 -6.41 -1.27
C LYS A 23 17.67 -7.79 -1.67
N LYS A 24 18.13 -7.99 -2.91
CA LYS A 24 18.80 -9.21 -3.43
C LYS A 24 18.10 -10.54 -3.14
N THR A 25 16.80 -10.49 -2.85
CA THR A 25 15.97 -11.64 -2.49
C THR A 25 14.89 -11.91 -3.54
N GLY A 26 14.93 -11.15 -4.65
CA GLY A 26 13.98 -11.26 -5.76
C GLY A 26 12.55 -10.96 -5.33
N ALA A 27 11.59 -11.68 -5.91
CA ALA A 27 10.17 -11.49 -5.62
C ALA A 27 9.80 -11.73 -4.13
N ARG A 28 10.62 -12.46 -3.37
CA ARG A 28 10.39 -12.67 -1.92
C ARG A 28 10.46 -11.35 -1.14
N ALA A 29 11.24 -10.38 -1.62
CA ALA A 29 11.33 -9.06 -1.01
C ALA A 29 10.00 -8.30 -1.01
N LEU A 30 9.15 -8.54 -2.03
CA LEU A 30 7.88 -7.84 -2.21
C LEU A 30 6.99 -8.00 -0.99
N ARG A 31 6.91 -9.20 -0.40
CA ARG A 31 6.09 -9.43 0.80
C ARG A 31 6.47 -8.48 1.94
N SER A 32 7.76 -8.37 2.27
CA SER A 32 8.21 -7.45 3.32
C SER A 32 7.97 -5.98 2.97
N ILE A 33 8.11 -5.61 1.69
CA ILE A 33 7.89 -4.24 1.23
C ILE A 33 6.42 -3.88 1.42
N PHE A 34 5.51 -4.77 1.07
CA PHE A 34 4.06 -4.60 1.23
C PHE A 34 3.64 -4.60 2.70
N GLU A 35 4.16 -5.53 3.51
CA GLU A 35 3.90 -5.56 4.95
C GLU A 35 4.26 -4.23 5.63
N ASN A 36 5.38 -3.62 5.27
CA ASN A 36 5.82 -2.36 5.88
C ASN A 36 4.81 -1.20 5.78
N PHE A 37 4.11 -1.05 4.65
CA PHE A 37 3.19 0.06 4.44
C PHE A 37 1.71 -0.32 4.59
N MET A 38 1.37 -1.60 4.60
CA MET A 38 -0.01 -2.07 4.75
C MET A 38 -0.40 -2.40 6.20
N LEU A 39 0.57 -2.62 7.10
CA LEU A 39 0.30 -3.10 8.45
C LEU A 39 -0.72 -2.24 9.20
N ASP A 40 -0.52 -0.92 9.21
CA ASP A 40 -1.44 0.02 9.87
C ASP A 40 -2.81 0.02 9.19
N ALA A 41 -2.83 0.03 7.85
CA ALA A 41 -4.08 0.02 7.10
C ALA A 41 -4.91 -1.24 7.37
N MET A 42 -4.26 -2.40 7.42
CA MET A 42 -4.90 -3.69 7.73
C MET A 42 -5.42 -3.75 9.17
N TYR A 43 -4.71 -3.15 10.14
CA TYR A 43 -5.19 -3.08 11.51
C TYR A 43 -6.45 -2.21 11.66
N HIS A 44 -6.51 -1.09 10.93
CA HIS A 44 -7.63 -0.17 10.99
C HIS A 44 -8.81 -0.53 10.07
N LEU A 45 -8.61 -1.42 9.10
CA LEU A 45 -9.65 -1.81 8.14
C LEU A 45 -10.87 -2.49 8.80
N PRO A 46 -10.72 -3.45 9.75
CA PRO A 46 -11.87 -4.06 10.44
C PRO A 46 -12.74 -3.09 11.22
N SER A 47 -12.15 -1.98 11.67
CA SER A 47 -12.86 -0.94 12.44
C SER A 47 -13.60 0.06 11.55
N ASN A 48 -13.27 0.11 10.25
CA ASN A 48 -13.88 1.02 9.29
C ASN A 48 -15.12 0.38 8.67
N LYS A 49 -16.31 0.92 8.98
CA LYS A 49 -17.54 0.51 8.30
C LYS A 49 -17.58 1.11 6.88
N GLY A 50 -17.49 0.27 5.86
CA GLY A 50 -17.69 0.63 4.44
C GLY A 50 -16.52 0.31 3.53
N GLU A 51 -16.75 0.41 2.21
CA GLU A 51 -15.72 0.20 1.18
C GLU A 51 -14.56 1.17 1.37
N SER A 52 -13.34 0.64 1.51
CA SER A 52 -12.13 1.45 1.70
C SER A 52 -11.23 1.35 0.48
N SER A 53 -11.09 2.46 -0.26
CA SER A 53 -10.17 2.58 -1.39
C SER A 53 -8.91 3.35 -1.00
N PHE A 54 -7.74 2.81 -1.37
CA PHE A 54 -6.44 3.40 -1.07
C PHE A 54 -5.59 3.52 -2.34
N LEU A 55 -4.86 4.63 -2.47
CA LEU A 55 -3.86 4.83 -3.52
C LEU A 55 -2.44 4.68 -2.95
N VAL A 56 -1.68 3.75 -3.51
CA VAL A 56 -0.25 3.57 -3.20
C VAL A 56 0.57 4.46 -4.12
N THR A 57 1.24 5.45 -3.51
CA THR A 57 2.15 6.39 -4.17
C THR A 57 3.62 6.07 -3.82
N PRO A 58 4.60 6.63 -4.55
CA PRO A 58 6.00 6.48 -4.20
C PRO A 58 6.32 6.90 -2.75
N ALA A 59 5.64 7.92 -2.23
CA ALA A 59 5.82 8.40 -0.87
C ALA A 59 5.38 7.34 0.16
N VAL A 60 4.27 6.63 -0.09
CA VAL A 60 3.83 5.51 0.75
C VAL A 60 4.86 4.38 0.74
N VAL A 61 5.34 3.99 -0.43
CA VAL A 61 6.35 2.92 -0.56
C VAL A 61 7.68 3.30 0.12
N ARG A 62 8.03 4.59 0.14
CA ARG A 62 9.20 5.10 0.86
C ARG A 62 8.99 5.24 2.36
N GLY A 63 7.75 5.19 2.85
CA GLY A 63 7.41 5.40 4.26
C GLY A 63 7.36 6.87 4.67
N GLU A 64 7.29 7.78 3.70
CA GLU A 64 7.19 9.23 3.92
C GLU A 64 5.77 9.63 4.33
N VAL A 65 4.76 8.89 3.86
CA VAL A 65 3.34 9.14 4.11
C VAL A 65 2.66 7.81 4.44
N PRO A 66 1.85 7.71 5.50
CA PRO A 66 1.13 6.48 5.81
C PRO A 66 0.04 6.19 4.77
N LEU A 67 -0.19 4.91 4.46
CA LEU A 67 -1.24 4.49 3.50
C LEU A 67 -2.64 5.00 3.90
N LEU A 68 -2.91 5.10 5.20
CA LEU A 68 -4.16 5.63 5.74
C LEU A 68 -4.45 7.07 5.33
N ALA A 69 -3.41 7.89 5.09
CA ALA A 69 -3.57 9.27 4.62
C ALA A 69 -3.93 9.35 3.12
N GLN A 70 -3.83 8.24 2.39
CA GLN A 70 -4.20 8.12 0.97
C GLN A 70 -5.57 7.45 0.78
N LYS A 71 -6.41 7.44 1.83
CA LYS A 71 -7.80 6.99 1.72
C LYS A 71 -8.57 8.00 0.87
N TYR A 72 -9.09 7.55 -0.27
CA TYR A 72 -9.96 8.38 -1.10
C TYR A 72 -11.35 7.76 -1.15
N ARG A 73 -12.38 8.59 -0.99
CA ARG A 73 -13.77 8.17 -1.15
C ARG A 73 -14.09 8.29 -2.64
N LYS A 74 -14.31 7.17 -3.33
CA LYS A 74 -14.88 7.24 -4.66
C LYS A 74 -16.34 7.69 -4.48
N THR A 75 -16.63 8.96 -4.79
CA THR A 75 -18.01 9.45 -4.86
C THR A 75 -18.67 8.70 -6.01
N ALA A 76 -19.60 7.81 -5.67
CA ALA A 76 -20.64 7.34 -6.57
C ALA A 76 -21.97 7.73 -5.93
#